data_AF-A0AB74H6W4-F1
#
_entry.id   AF-A0AB74H6W4-F1
#
_cell.length_a   1.000
_cell.length_b   1.000
_cell.length_c   1.000
_cell.angle_alpha   90.00
_cell.angle_beta   90.00
_cell.angle_gamma   90.00
#
_symmetry.space_group_name_H-M   'P 1'
#
loop_
_entity.id
_entity.type
_entity.pdbx_description
1 polymer ?
#
loop_
_entity_poly.entity_id
_entity_poly.type
_entity_poly.pdbx_seq_one_letter_code
_entity_poly.pdbx_strand_id
1 'polypeptide(L)' 'MITQEMKEIINSQLAMVATVDAKGQPNIGPKRSMRLWDDKTFIYNENTDGQTRINIEGVCQ' A
#
# COMPACT_ATOMS: atom_id res chain seq x y z
N MET A 1 -13.66 -5.74 10.18
CA MET A 1 -12.69 -4.78 10.76
C MET A 1 -11.45 -5.55 11.16
N ILE A 2 -10.31 -4.87 11.22
CA ILE A 2 -9.00 -5.48 11.48
C ILE A 2 -8.96 -6.05 12.90
N THR A 3 -8.62 -7.33 13.03
CA THR A 3 -8.51 -8.02 14.33
C THR A 3 -7.23 -7.62 15.06
N GLN A 4 -7.13 -7.93 16.35
CA GLN A 4 -5.92 -7.65 17.13
C GLN A 4 -4.69 -8.36 16.56
N GLU A 5 -4.82 -9.64 16.19
CA GLU A 5 -3.74 -10.41 15.55
C GLU A 5 -3.25 -9.75 14.23
N MET A 6 -4.17 -9.23 13.42
CA MET A 6 -3.80 -8.51 12.20
C MET A 6 -3.04 -7.22 12.51
N LYS A 7 -3.41 -6.48 13.56
CA LYS A 7 -2.69 -5.27 14.01
C LYS A 7 -1.24 -5.60 14.39
N GLU A 8 -1.00 -6.72 15.04
CA GLU A 8 0.33 -7.19 15.42
C GLU A 8 1.19 -7.50 14.19
N ILE A 9 0.61 -8.15 13.17
CA ILE A 9 1.29 -8.41 11.89
C ILE A 9 1.63 -7.10 11.19
N ILE A 10 0.67 -6.17 11.09
CA ILE A 10 0.86 -4.86 10.44
C ILE A 10 1.99 -4.06 11.10
N ASN A 11 2.10 -4.11 12.44
CA ASN A 11 3.12 -3.36 13.18
C ASN A 11 4.51 -4.00 13.17
N SER A 12 4.60 -5.32 12.93
CA SER A 12 5.87 -6.07 13.02
C SER A 12 6.49 -6.39 11.67
N GLN A 13 5.70 -6.44 10.59
CA GLN A 13 6.15 -6.88 9.28
C GLN A 13 6.25 -5.73 8.27
N LEU A 14 7.07 -5.94 7.24
CA LEU A 14 7.15 -5.02 6.11
C LEU A 14 5.96 -5.22 5.17
N ALA A 15 5.14 -4.19 4.99
CA ALA A 15 4.02 -4.24 4.05
C ALA A 15 4.50 -4.34 2.59
N MET A 16 3.96 -5.32 1.88
CA MET A 16 4.12 -5.50 0.43
C MET A 16 2.84 -5.05 -0.27
N VAL A 17 2.93 -4.05 -1.14
CA VAL A 17 1.77 -3.46 -1.83
C VAL A 17 1.77 -3.88 -3.28
N ALA A 18 0.73 -4.61 -3.70
CA ALA A 18 0.45 -4.92 -5.09
C ALA A 18 -0.53 -3.90 -5.69
N THR A 19 -0.25 -3.47 -6.91
CA THR A 19 -1.09 -2.56 -7.69
C THR A 19 -1.09 -3.01 -9.14
N VAL A 20 -1.99 -2.48 -9.96
CA VAL A 20 -2.08 -2.77 -11.38
C VAL A 20 -2.10 -1.46 -12.16
N ASP A 21 -1.43 -1.41 -13.29
CA ASP A 21 -1.50 -0.25 -14.19
C ASP A 21 -2.78 -0.28 -15.05
N ALA A 22 -2.99 0.76 -15.86
CA ALA A 22 -4.14 0.86 -16.76
C ALA A 22 -4.18 -0.22 -17.86
N LYS A 23 -3.05 -0.91 -18.11
CA LYS A 23 -2.92 -1.98 -19.10
C LYS A 23 -3.10 -3.37 -18.48
N GLY A 24 -3.34 -3.46 -17.16
CA GLY A 24 -3.47 -4.73 -16.46
C GLY A 24 -2.14 -5.34 -16.00
N GLN A 25 -1.01 -4.63 -16.13
CA GLN A 25 0.30 -5.13 -15.70
C GLN A 25 0.44 -5.01 -14.17
N PRO A 26 0.75 -6.12 -13.46
CA PRO A 26 0.99 -6.07 -12.02
C PRO A 26 2.30 -5.34 -11.69
N ASN A 27 2.27 -4.61 -10.57
CA ASN A 27 3.40 -3.99 -9.90
C ASN A 27 3.38 -4.37 -8.41
N ILE A 28 4.55 -4.63 -7.82
CA ILE A 28 4.68 -4.94 -6.39
C ILE A 28 5.85 -4.15 -5.79
N GLY A 29 5.64 -3.54 -4.64
CA GLY A 29 6.68 -2.78 -3.95
C GLY A 29 6.53 -2.76 -2.42
N PRO A 30 7.65 -2.74 -1.67
CA PRO A 30 7.61 -2.60 -0.23
C PRO A 30 7.26 -1.16 0.18
N LYS A 31 6.35 -1.00 1.15
CA LYS A 31 6.02 0.30 1.75
C LYS A 31 6.32 0.27 3.26
N ARG A 32 7.55 0.66 3.61
CA ARG A 32 8.05 0.67 5.01
C ARG A 32 7.23 1.56 5.96
N SER A 33 6.58 2.59 5.44
CA SER A 33 5.82 3.57 6.21
C SER A 33 4.33 3.22 6.37
N MET A 34 3.90 2.05 5.87
CA MET A 34 2.52 1.56 5.98
C MET A 34 2.13 1.39 7.44
N ARG A 35 0.98 1.95 7.81
CA ARG A 35 0.43 1.89 9.18
C ARG A 35 -1.09 2.06 9.16
N LEU A 36 -1.73 1.70 10.26
CA LEU A 36 -3.13 2.03 10.50
C LEU A 36 -3.27 3.48 10.93
N TRP A 37 -4.27 4.16 10.37
CA TRP A 37 -4.79 5.42 10.88
C TRP A 37 -5.94 5.18 11.87
N ASP A 38 -6.83 4.23 11.52
CA ASP A 38 -7.91 3.74 12.36
C ASP A 38 -8.20 2.26 12.00
N ASP A 39 -9.25 1.66 12.57
CA ASP A 39 -9.60 0.24 12.39
C ASP A 39 -10.07 -0.16 10.97
N LYS A 40 -10.16 0.80 10.05
CA LYS A 40 -10.59 0.64 8.66
C LYS A 40 -9.70 1.36 7.65
N THR A 41 -8.80 2.24 8.09
CA THR A 41 -8.02 3.12 7.22
C THR A 41 -6.52 2.84 7.36
N PHE A 42 -5.87 2.58 6.22
CA PHE A 42 -4.41 2.51 6.11
C PHE A 42 -3.87 3.80 5.51
N ILE A 43 -2.68 4.21 5.96
CA ILE A 43 -1.92 5.30 5.37
C ILE A 43 -0.46 4.90 5.23
N TYR A 44 0.21 5.48 4.24
CA TYR A 44 1.66 5.35 4.05
C TYR A 44 2.21 6.66 3.49
N ASN A 45 3.52 6.89 3.64
CA ASN A 45 4.17 8.05 3.08
C ASN A 45 4.64 7.72 1.66
N GLU A 46 4.14 8.44 0.65
CA GLU A 46 4.61 8.35 -0.74
C GLU A 46 5.72 9.38 -0.96
N ASN A 47 6.94 8.90 -1.19
CA ASN A 47 8.13 9.75 -1.30
C ASN A 47 8.75 9.72 -2.71
N THR A 48 8.25 8.87 -3.62
CA THR A 48 8.98 8.56 -4.87
C THR A 48 8.20 8.84 -6.15
N ASP A 49 6.93 9.20 -6.06
CA ASP A 49 6.02 9.32 -7.21
C ASP A 49 6.06 8.11 -8.16
N GLY A 50 6.32 6.93 -7.59
CA GLY A 50 6.60 5.72 -8.35
C GLY A 50 5.34 5.01 -8.85
N GLN A 51 5.52 3.83 -9.45
CA GLN A 51 4.45 3.07 -10.09
C GLN A 51 3.25 2.79 -9.17
N THR A 52 3.47 2.55 -7.87
CA THR A 52 2.37 2.37 -6.90
C THR A 52 1.45 3.58 -6.84
N ARG A 53 1.99 4.81 -6.80
CA ARG A 53 1.22 6.06 -6.81
C ARG A 53 0.45 6.22 -8.11
N ILE A 54 1.16 6.09 -9.24
CA ILE A 54 0.59 6.23 -10.59
C ILE A 54 -0.60 5.28 -10.77
N ASN A 55 -0.45 4.02 -10.36
CA ASN A 55 -1.50 3.02 -10.43
C ASN A 55 -2.72 3.38 -9.55
N ILE A 56 -2.50 3.89 -8.33
CA ILE A 56 -3.58 4.27 -7.41
C ILE A 56 -4.34 5.51 -7.91
N GLU A 57 -3.63 6.50 -8.47
CA GLU A 57 -4.25 7.71 -9.03
C GLU A 57 -4.94 7.45 -10.37
N GLY A 58 -4.63 6.33 -11.04
CA GLY A 58 -5.20 5.99 -12.35
C GLY A 58 -4.70 6.86 -13.49
N VAL A 59 -3.51 7.46 -13.34
CA VAL A 59 -2.91 8.30 -14.39
C VAL A 59 -2.36 7.39 -15.49
N CYS A 60 -2.93 7.46 -16.69
CA CYS A 60 -2.37 6.82 -17.88
C CYS A 60 -1.03 7.49 -18.24
N GLN A 61 0.05 6.70 -18.33
CA GLN A 61 1.29 7.08 -19.01
C GLN A 61 1.29 6.62 -20.47
#